data_AF-A0A2E6ZX46-F1
#
_entry.id   AF-A0A2E6ZX46-F1
#
_cell.length_a   1.000
_cell.length_b   1.000
_cell.length_c   1.000
_cell.angle_alpha   90.00
_cell.angle_beta   90.00
_cell.angle_gamma   90.00
#
_symmetry.space_group_name_H-M   'P 1'
#
loop_
_entity.id
_entity.type
_entity.pdbx_description
1 polymer ?
#
loop_
_entity_poly.entity_id
_entity_poly.type
_entity_poly.pdbx_seq_one_letter_code
_entity_poly.pdbx_strand_id
1 'polypeptide(L)'
;MTLSFRSVAVVWGLGALIGTLCVASAGAQSLRGSRTSLDRQTRQAHGHDFTYLAGPTQLRRFVDAGLLVPVGDTRDYRLEKVSFPVARPEVKLFIERLAAQYRRGCGEQLVVTSLTRPQSHQPRNASDQSVHPTGMAIDLRRPAGRCRSWLEDTLLSLEAQGVLEATHERRPPHYHVAVFPEPYAEHVERLTTRGDRPFVPRAYTVRQGDTLWGIASRHGLSAGMLRRVNELRSSRIYPGQSLTVPVAR
;
A
#
# COMPACT_ATOMS: atom_id res chain seq x y z
N MET A 1 45.49 -53.58 -16.39
CA MET A 1 44.67 -53.61 -17.63
C MET A 1 44.42 -52.18 -18.07
N THR A 2 45.12 -51.77 -19.13
CA THR A 2 45.07 -50.45 -19.79
C THR A 2 44.09 -50.49 -20.96
N LEU A 3 43.09 -49.60 -21.00
CA LEU A 3 42.30 -49.28 -22.19
C LEU A 3 41.90 -47.80 -22.08
N SER A 4 42.55 -46.89 -22.81
CA SER A 4 42.41 -46.56 -24.23
C SER A 4 41.37 -45.45 -24.46
N PHE A 5 41.89 -44.28 -24.82
CA PHE A 5 41.16 -43.09 -25.27
C PHE A 5 40.46 -43.35 -26.61
N ARG A 6 39.22 -42.85 -26.75
CA ARG A 6 38.68 -42.41 -28.04
C ARG A 6 37.91 -41.09 -27.86
N SER A 7 38.47 -40.05 -28.47
CA SER A 7 37.85 -38.76 -28.73
C SER A 7 36.75 -38.90 -29.78
N VAL A 8 35.59 -38.27 -29.58
CA VAL A 8 34.68 -37.89 -30.68
C VAL A 8 34.04 -36.52 -30.42
N ALA A 9 34.36 -35.63 -31.37
CA ALA A 9 33.65 -34.48 -31.92
C ALA A 9 32.59 -33.70 -31.11
N VAL A 10 32.88 -32.39 -31.06
CA VAL A 10 31.99 -31.24 -30.92
C VAL A 10 30.85 -31.28 -31.95
N VAL A 11 29.61 -31.08 -31.50
CA VAL A 11 28.51 -30.60 -32.34
C VAL A 11 28.02 -29.27 -31.78
N TRP A 12 28.09 -28.24 -32.62
CA TRP A 12 27.56 -26.90 -32.39
C TRP A 12 26.04 -26.88 -32.61
N GLY A 13 25.34 -26.07 -31.81
CA GLY A 13 24.19 -25.31 -32.31
C GLY A 13 22.81 -25.80 -31.88
N LEU A 14 22.35 -25.32 -30.73
CA LEU A 14 20.94 -24.97 -30.54
C LEU A 14 20.91 -23.61 -29.86
N GLY A 15 20.59 -22.59 -30.66
CA GLY A 15 20.46 -21.21 -30.21
C GLY A 15 19.40 -21.11 -29.12
N ALA A 16 19.82 -20.76 -27.92
CA ALA A 16 18.92 -20.30 -26.88
C ALA A 16 18.36 -18.94 -27.33
N LEU A 17 17.14 -18.96 -27.86
CA LEU A 17 16.28 -17.78 -27.90
C LEU A 17 16.05 -17.35 -26.46
N ILE A 18 16.91 -16.45 -25.96
CA ILE A 18 16.66 -15.68 -24.76
C ILE A 18 15.49 -14.78 -25.12
N GLY A 19 14.27 -15.29 -24.94
CA GLY A 19 13.07 -14.49 -24.94
C GLY A 19 13.21 -13.48 -23.82
N THR A 20 13.50 -12.23 -24.18
CA THR A 20 13.37 -11.10 -23.27
C THR A 20 11.96 -11.14 -22.71
N LEU A 21 11.82 -11.58 -21.45
CA LEU A 21 10.60 -11.41 -20.69
C LEU A 21 10.34 -9.91 -20.64
N CYS A 22 9.47 -9.43 -21.51
CA CYS A 22 8.83 -8.13 -21.35
C CYS A 22 8.07 -8.20 -20.02
N VAL A 23 8.70 -7.73 -18.95
CA VAL A 23 7.99 -7.35 -17.73
C VAL A 23 7.01 -6.28 -18.19
N ALA A 24 5.74 -6.64 -18.28
CA ALA A 24 4.67 -5.70 -18.55
C ALA A 24 4.79 -4.57 -17.53
N SER A 25 5.02 -3.34 -18.01
CA SER A 25 5.04 -2.18 -17.13
C SER A 25 3.69 -2.12 -16.44
N ALA A 26 3.73 -2.05 -15.11
CA ALA A 26 2.56 -1.75 -14.30
C ALA A 26 1.84 -0.56 -14.93
N GLY A 27 0.53 -0.73 -15.20
CA GLY A 27 -0.31 0.34 -15.72
C GLY A 27 -0.09 1.62 -14.89
N ALA A 28 0.00 2.76 -15.58
CA ALA A 28 0.36 4.04 -14.95
C ALA A 28 -0.45 4.25 -13.66
N GLN A 29 0.25 4.28 -12.51
CA GLN A 29 -0.37 4.54 -11.22
C GLN A 29 -1.07 5.89 -11.30
N SER A 30 -2.38 5.89 -11.11
CA SER A 30 -3.16 7.10 -11.17
C SER A 30 -4.34 6.96 -10.22
N LEU A 31 -4.67 8.04 -9.51
CA LEU A 31 -5.86 8.08 -8.66
C LEU A 31 -7.17 8.10 -9.49
N ARG A 32 -7.10 7.83 -10.80
CA ARG A 32 -8.28 7.69 -11.64
C ARG A 32 -8.75 6.24 -11.53
N GLY A 33 -9.94 6.06 -10.98
CA GLY A 33 -10.59 4.76 -10.97
C GLY A 33 -10.71 4.22 -12.41
N SER A 34 -10.56 2.91 -12.55
CA SER A 34 -10.73 2.19 -13.81
C SER A 34 -11.41 0.84 -13.54
N ARG A 35 -12.05 0.26 -14.56
CA ARG A 35 -12.61 -1.09 -14.46
C ARG A 35 -11.53 -2.10 -14.04
N THR A 36 -10.34 -1.99 -14.61
CA THR A 36 -9.17 -2.80 -14.23
C THR A 36 -8.82 -2.69 -12.75
N SER A 37 -8.88 -1.48 -12.16
CA SER A 37 -8.67 -1.29 -10.72
C SER A 37 -9.73 -2.02 -9.89
N LEU A 38 -11.01 -1.87 -10.23
CA LEU A 38 -12.12 -2.57 -9.55
C LEU A 38 -11.99 -4.10 -9.67
N ASP A 39 -11.60 -4.60 -10.84
CA ASP A 39 -11.37 -6.02 -11.07
C ASP A 39 -10.18 -6.55 -10.26
N ARG A 40 -9.13 -5.74 -10.06
CA ARG A 40 -8.01 -6.10 -9.18
C ARG A 40 -8.45 -6.18 -7.73
N GLN A 41 -9.22 -5.21 -7.25
CA GLN A 41 -9.74 -5.21 -5.88
C GLN A 41 -10.62 -6.44 -5.62
N THR A 42 -11.52 -6.74 -6.55
CA THR A 42 -12.42 -7.91 -6.48
C THR A 42 -11.64 -9.22 -6.52
N ARG A 43 -10.63 -9.34 -7.41
CA ARG A 43 -9.73 -10.52 -7.43
C ARG A 43 -8.96 -10.72 -6.14
N GLN A 44 -8.51 -9.64 -5.49
CA GLN A 44 -7.84 -9.74 -4.20
C GLN A 44 -8.81 -10.22 -3.12
N ALA A 45 -10.01 -9.67 -3.06
CA ALA A 45 -11.04 -10.17 -2.13
C ALA A 45 -11.34 -11.66 -2.32
N HIS A 46 -11.52 -12.11 -3.57
CA HIS A 46 -11.76 -13.53 -3.87
C HIS A 46 -10.55 -14.42 -3.62
N GLY A 47 -9.33 -13.97 -3.95
CA GLY A 47 -8.11 -14.73 -3.74
C GLY A 47 -7.79 -15.01 -2.27
N HIS A 48 -8.30 -14.18 -1.35
CA HIS A 48 -8.19 -14.37 0.09
C HIS A 48 -9.48 -14.94 0.72
N ASP A 49 -10.41 -15.45 -0.09
CA ASP A 49 -11.71 -16.00 0.34
C ASP A 49 -12.50 -15.04 1.27
N PHE A 50 -12.39 -13.73 1.04
CA PHE A 50 -13.08 -12.78 1.87
C PHE A 50 -14.59 -12.81 1.65
N THR A 51 -15.31 -13.00 2.75
CA THR A 51 -16.76 -12.90 2.77
C THR A 51 -17.20 -11.45 2.59
N TYR A 52 -18.09 -11.23 1.62
CA TYR A 52 -18.84 -9.98 1.51
C TYR A 52 -19.97 -10.01 2.54
N LEU A 53 -19.83 -9.24 3.62
CA LEU A 53 -20.74 -9.31 4.75
C LEU A 53 -22.15 -8.83 4.37
N ALA A 54 -23.15 -9.69 4.56
CA ALA A 54 -24.53 -9.38 4.21
C ALA A 54 -25.11 -8.29 5.12
N GLY A 55 -24.83 -8.33 6.42
CA GLY A 55 -25.40 -7.38 7.38
C GLY A 55 -24.75 -7.34 8.76
N PRO A 56 -25.25 -6.49 9.67
CA PRO A 56 -24.65 -6.22 10.97
C PRO A 56 -24.50 -7.45 11.88
N THR A 57 -25.41 -8.43 11.77
CA THR A 57 -25.31 -9.68 12.55
C THR A 57 -24.11 -10.51 12.14
N GLN A 58 -23.83 -10.64 10.83
CA GLN A 58 -22.65 -11.35 10.35
C GLN A 58 -21.37 -10.57 10.68
N LEU A 59 -21.40 -9.24 10.55
CA LEU A 59 -20.29 -8.36 10.93
C LEU A 59 -19.89 -8.57 12.39
N ARG A 60 -20.85 -8.62 13.33
CA ARG A 60 -20.57 -8.88 14.75
C ARG A 60 -19.86 -10.23 14.95
N ARG A 61 -20.31 -11.30 14.29
CA ARG A 61 -19.64 -12.61 14.35
C ARG A 61 -18.19 -12.55 13.85
N PHE A 62 -17.91 -11.76 12.82
CA PHE A 62 -16.55 -11.57 12.32
C PHE A 62 -15.68 -10.80 13.31
N VAL A 63 -16.25 -9.83 14.04
CA VAL A 63 -15.55 -9.13 15.12
C VAL A 63 -15.27 -10.09 16.28
N ASP A 64 -16.26 -10.85 16.72
CA ASP A 64 -16.13 -11.82 17.82
C ASP A 64 -15.09 -12.91 17.50
N ALA A 65 -14.98 -13.30 16.23
CA ALA A 65 -13.98 -14.25 15.73
C ALA A 65 -12.58 -13.64 15.48
N GLY A 66 -12.40 -12.33 15.70
CA GLY A 66 -11.14 -11.63 15.43
C GLY A 66 -10.80 -11.44 13.94
N LEU A 67 -11.72 -11.78 13.04
CA LEU A 67 -11.55 -11.62 11.59
C LEU A 67 -11.69 -10.16 11.14
N LEU A 68 -12.42 -9.35 11.92
CA LEU A 68 -12.44 -7.89 11.84
C LEU A 68 -12.11 -7.33 13.22
N VAL A 69 -11.46 -6.17 13.25
CA VAL A 69 -11.04 -5.51 14.49
C VAL A 69 -11.62 -4.11 14.60
N PRO A 70 -11.93 -3.62 15.82
CA PRO A 70 -12.33 -2.24 16.04
C PRO A 70 -11.26 -1.25 15.61
N VAL A 71 -11.71 -0.14 15.02
CA VAL A 71 -10.90 1.04 14.68
C VAL A 71 -11.50 2.23 15.41
N GLY A 72 -10.70 3.00 16.13
CA GLY A 72 -11.19 4.12 16.95
C GLY A 72 -10.35 5.38 16.74
N ASP A 73 -10.81 6.51 17.26
CA ASP A 73 -10.07 7.78 17.19
C ASP A 73 -8.71 7.68 17.90
N THR A 74 -7.73 8.39 17.36
CA THR A 74 -6.39 8.51 17.96
C THR A 74 -5.87 9.94 17.84
N ARG A 75 -4.69 10.20 18.38
CA ARG A 75 -3.99 11.47 18.12
C ARG A 75 -3.66 11.68 16.64
N ASP A 76 -3.55 10.61 15.84
CA ASP A 76 -3.02 10.67 14.47
C ASP A 76 -4.14 10.67 13.41
N TYR A 77 -5.30 10.09 13.72
CA TYR A 77 -6.49 10.11 12.86
C TYR A 77 -7.78 10.18 13.67
N ARG A 78 -8.87 10.58 13.00
CA ARG A 78 -10.24 10.50 13.54
C ARG A 78 -11.20 9.87 12.54
N LEU A 79 -12.30 9.33 13.04
CA LEU A 79 -13.43 8.85 12.27
C LEU A 79 -14.47 9.96 12.11
N GLU A 80 -15.00 10.12 10.90
CA GLU A 80 -16.06 11.07 10.61
C GLU A 80 -17.25 10.34 9.98
N LYS A 81 -18.31 10.16 10.75
CA LYS A 81 -19.58 9.51 10.32
C LYS A 81 -19.40 8.05 9.85
N VAL A 82 -18.49 7.31 10.46
CA VAL A 82 -18.26 5.89 10.16
C VAL A 82 -19.26 5.01 10.93
N SER A 83 -20.27 4.45 10.23
CA SER A 83 -21.33 3.65 10.86
C SER A 83 -20.85 2.30 11.41
N PHE A 84 -19.83 1.70 10.80
CA PHE A 84 -19.27 0.41 11.24
C PHE A 84 -17.75 0.57 11.37
N PRO A 85 -17.26 0.99 12.54
CA PRO A 85 -15.86 1.33 12.76
C PRO A 85 -15.01 0.07 12.99
N VAL A 86 -15.04 -0.85 12.02
CA VAL A 86 -14.30 -2.10 12.04
C VAL A 86 -13.65 -2.33 10.67
N ALA A 87 -12.52 -3.02 10.64
CA ALA A 87 -11.81 -3.35 9.42
C ALA A 87 -10.98 -4.63 9.60
N ARG A 88 -10.37 -5.14 8.52
CA ARG A 88 -9.36 -6.20 8.64
C ARG A 88 -8.16 -5.70 9.46
N PRO A 89 -7.45 -6.58 10.21
CA PRO A 89 -6.28 -6.18 11.00
C PRO A 89 -5.22 -5.39 10.20
N GLU A 90 -4.98 -5.78 8.96
CA GLU A 90 -3.99 -5.17 8.08
C GLU A 90 -4.43 -3.80 7.58
N VAL A 91 -5.74 -3.58 7.41
CA VAL A 91 -6.30 -2.25 7.14
C VAL A 91 -6.12 -1.35 8.35
N LYS A 92 -6.37 -1.85 9.57
CA LYS A 92 -6.10 -1.08 10.80
C LYS A 92 -4.61 -0.71 10.90
N LEU A 93 -3.71 -1.66 10.65
CA LEU A 93 -2.27 -1.43 10.59
C LEU A 93 -1.92 -0.36 9.54
N PHE A 94 -2.53 -0.41 8.36
CA PHE A 94 -2.37 0.60 7.32
C PHE A 94 -2.79 1.99 7.80
N ILE A 95 -3.98 2.12 8.41
CA ILE A 95 -4.49 3.39 8.93
C ILE A 95 -3.53 3.97 9.96
N GLU A 96 -3.11 3.18 10.95
CA GLU A 96 -2.22 3.64 12.03
C GLU A 96 -0.87 4.12 11.48
N ARG A 97 -0.28 3.38 10.53
CA ARG A 97 1.00 3.75 9.92
C ARG A 97 0.89 4.94 8.98
N LEU A 98 -0.18 5.04 8.19
CA LEU A 98 -0.42 6.17 7.30
C LEU A 98 -0.67 7.44 8.12
N ALA A 99 -1.58 7.36 9.10
CA ALA A 99 -1.99 8.47 9.94
C ALA A 99 -0.83 9.05 10.76
N ALA A 100 -0.01 8.20 11.39
CA ALA A 100 1.15 8.66 12.17
C ALA A 100 2.15 9.46 11.31
N GLN A 101 2.28 9.10 10.04
CA GLN A 101 3.18 9.77 9.11
C GLN A 101 2.56 11.01 8.48
N TYR A 102 1.27 10.92 8.14
CA TYR A 102 0.46 12.04 7.71
C TYR A 102 0.52 13.16 8.76
N ARG A 103 0.28 12.83 10.04
CA ARG A 103 0.35 13.82 11.14
C ARG A 103 1.73 14.47 11.25
N ARG A 104 2.82 13.69 11.13
CA ARG A 104 4.21 14.22 11.16
C ARG A 104 4.54 15.11 9.96
N GLY A 105 4.07 14.78 8.77
CA GLY A 105 4.33 15.57 7.55
C GLY A 105 3.45 16.82 7.45
N CYS A 106 2.16 16.64 7.72
CA CYS A 106 1.11 17.61 7.44
C CYS A 106 0.78 18.51 8.63
N GLY A 107 0.90 17.99 9.86
CA GLY A 107 0.54 18.67 11.11
C GLY A 107 -0.93 18.49 11.54
N GLU A 108 -1.75 17.84 10.73
CA GLU A 108 -3.18 17.60 10.97
C GLU A 108 -3.53 16.10 11.05
N GLN A 109 -4.67 15.77 11.65
CA GLN A 109 -5.17 14.39 11.69
C GLN A 109 -5.64 13.92 10.31
N LEU A 110 -5.33 12.67 9.98
CA LEU A 110 -6.00 11.98 8.88
C LEU A 110 -7.49 11.79 9.25
N VAL A 111 -8.39 11.88 8.29
CA VAL A 111 -9.83 11.71 8.54
C VAL A 111 -10.35 10.54 7.73
N VAL A 112 -10.83 9.52 8.44
CA VAL A 112 -11.43 8.32 7.89
C VAL A 112 -12.94 8.51 7.82
N THR A 113 -13.53 8.39 6.64
CA THR A 113 -14.96 8.66 6.40
C THR A 113 -15.78 7.40 6.17
N SER A 114 -15.14 6.26 5.92
CA SER A 114 -15.80 4.96 5.84
C SER A 114 -14.81 3.82 6.05
N LEU A 115 -15.29 2.67 6.55
CA LEU A 115 -14.54 1.43 6.70
C LEU A 115 -15.41 0.27 6.18
N THR A 116 -15.52 -0.84 6.91
CA THR A 116 -16.42 -1.94 6.56
C THR A 116 -17.84 -1.41 6.39
N ARG A 117 -18.54 -1.84 5.34
CA ARG A 117 -19.96 -1.52 5.15
C ARG A 117 -20.66 -2.76 4.59
N PRO A 118 -21.51 -3.44 5.38
CA PRO A 118 -22.21 -4.62 4.89
C PRO A 118 -23.09 -4.32 3.67
N GLN A 119 -23.40 -5.33 2.87
CA GLN A 119 -24.22 -5.21 1.66
C GLN A 119 -25.59 -4.55 1.94
N SER A 120 -26.25 -4.93 3.03
CA SER A 120 -27.53 -4.33 3.49
C SER A 120 -27.46 -2.85 3.84
N HIS A 121 -26.27 -2.26 3.92
CA HIS A 121 -26.05 -0.86 4.30
C HIS A 121 -25.30 -0.06 3.23
N GLN A 122 -25.11 -0.63 2.03
CA GLN A 122 -24.51 0.11 0.91
C GLN A 122 -25.41 1.27 0.47
N PRO A 123 -24.84 2.42 0.09
CA PRO A 123 -25.62 3.52 -0.47
C PRO A 123 -26.24 3.10 -1.81
N ARG A 124 -27.34 3.74 -2.20
CA ARG A 124 -28.09 3.41 -3.43
C ARG A 124 -27.26 3.47 -4.72
N ASN A 125 -26.17 4.24 -4.71
CA ASN A 125 -25.26 4.43 -5.84
C ASN A 125 -23.94 3.64 -5.68
N ALA A 126 -23.87 2.67 -4.76
CA ALA A 126 -22.71 1.80 -4.65
C ALA A 126 -22.54 0.95 -5.90
N SER A 127 -21.29 0.68 -6.26
CA SER A 127 -20.96 -0.34 -7.28
C SER A 127 -21.24 -1.74 -6.73
N ASP A 128 -21.73 -2.63 -7.60
CA ASP A 128 -21.86 -4.06 -7.29
C ASP A 128 -20.49 -4.72 -7.00
N GLN A 129 -19.39 -4.10 -7.44
CA GLN A 129 -18.01 -4.55 -7.17
C GLN A 129 -17.41 -3.92 -5.90
N SER A 130 -18.20 -3.23 -5.07
CA SER A 130 -17.73 -2.60 -3.83
C SER A 130 -17.08 -3.61 -2.89
N VAL A 131 -15.83 -3.36 -2.49
CA VAL A 131 -15.09 -4.20 -1.54
C VAL A 131 -15.24 -3.75 -0.07
N HIS A 132 -16.02 -2.71 0.23
CA HIS A 132 -16.32 -2.35 1.62
C HIS A 132 -16.95 -3.49 2.46
N PRO A 133 -17.82 -4.37 1.94
CA PRO A 133 -18.38 -5.47 2.71
C PRO A 133 -17.34 -6.49 3.20
N THR A 134 -16.13 -6.53 2.62
CA THR A 134 -15.08 -7.49 2.98
C THR A 134 -14.20 -7.01 4.14
N GLY A 135 -14.30 -5.71 4.46
CA GLY A 135 -13.47 -5.04 5.46
C GLY A 135 -12.05 -4.67 5.00
N MET A 136 -11.73 -4.84 3.71
CA MET A 136 -10.42 -4.46 3.14
C MET A 136 -10.35 -3.00 2.66
N ALA A 137 -11.47 -2.28 2.68
CA ALA A 137 -11.61 -0.95 2.09
C ALA A 137 -11.72 0.16 3.14
N ILE A 138 -11.22 1.34 2.80
CA ILE A 138 -11.29 2.56 3.60
C ILE A 138 -11.54 3.77 2.69
N ASP A 139 -12.42 4.67 3.14
CA ASP A 139 -12.56 5.98 2.53
C ASP A 139 -11.86 7.05 3.38
N LEU A 140 -11.07 7.90 2.75
CA LEU A 140 -10.34 9.00 3.36
C LEU A 140 -10.88 10.33 2.87
N ARG A 141 -11.11 11.27 3.80
CA ARG A 141 -11.41 12.66 3.44
C ARG A 141 -10.26 13.22 2.61
N ARG A 142 -10.58 13.91 1.52
CA ARG A 142 -9.60 14.59 0.70
C ARG A 142 -9.15 15.91 1.38
N PRO A 143 -7.87 16.03 1.80
CA PRO A 143 -7.38 17.27 2.38
C PRO A 143 -7.04 18.29 1.28
N ALA A 144 -6.60 19.48 1.68
CA ALA A 144 -6.24 20.57 0.78
C ALA A 144 -4.72 20.83 0.72
N GLY A 145 -4.28 21.58 -0.28
CA GLY A 145 -2.90 22.08 -0.40
C GLY A 145 -1.83 20.99 -0.33
N ARG A 146 -0.76 21.26 0.41
CA ARG A 146 0.40 20.34 0.56
C ARG A 146 0.03 18.97 1.12
N CYS A 147 -0.98 18.90 1.98
CA CYS A 147 -1.40 17.66 2.63
C CYS A 147 -2.12 16.74 1.64
N ARG A 148 -2.83 17.34 0.66
CA ARG A 148 -3.39 16.61 -0.48
C ARG A 148 -2.28 15.95 -1.28
N SER A 149 -1.30 16.74 -1.74
CA SER A 149 -0.18 16.20 -2.51
C SER A 149 0.55 15.10 -1.74
N TRP A 150 0.88 15.34 -0.46
CA TRP A 150 1.51 14.33 0.39
C TRP A 150 0.74 13.01 0.45
N LEU A 151 -0.60 13.07 0.59
CA LEU A 151 -1.44 11.88 0.66
C LEU A 151 -1.52 11.18 -0.70
N GLU A 152 -1.74 11.93 -1.77
CA GLU A 152 -1.82 11.41 -3.15
C GLU A 152 -0.50 10.70 -3.53
N ASP A 153 0.64 11.34 -3.27
CA ASP A 153 1.98 10.79 -3.58
C ASP A 153 2.28 9.52 -2.76
N THR A 154 1.83 9.50 -1.51
CA THR A 154 1.95 8.34 -0.62
C THR A 154 1.10 7.16 -1.11
N LEU A 155 -0.16 7.41 -1.46
CA LEU A 155 -1.06 6.38 -1.98
C LEU A 155 -0.56 5.81 -3.31
N LEU A 156 -0.14 6.68 -4.24
CA LEU A 156 0.44 6.25 -5.52
C LEU A 156 1.72 5.43 -5.33
N SER A 157 2.56 5.78 -4.36
CA SER A 157 3.76 5.00 -4.04
C SER A 157 3.46 3.62 -3.42
N LEU A 158 2.32 3.45 -2.74
CA LEU A 158 1.86 2.15 -2.25
C LEU A 158 1.24 1.32 -3.38
N GLU A 159 0.43 1.95 -4.21
CA GLU A 159 -0.15 1.34 -5.40
C GLU A 159 0.93 0.81 -6.34
N ALA A 160 2.02 1.57 -6.50
CA ALA A 160 3.19 1.15 -7.28
C ALA A 160 3.89 -0.10 -6.75
N GLN A 161 3.71 -0.41 -5.46
CA GLN A 161 4.23 -1.62 -4.84
C GLN A 161 3.23 -2.76 -4.82
N GLY A 162 2.03 -2.54 -5.38
CA GLY A 162 0.99 -3.56 -5.48
C GLY A 162 0.38 -3.95 -4.14
N VAL A 163 0.40 -3.06 -3.13
CA VAL A 163 -0.14 -3.36 -1.79
C VAL A 163 -1.50 -2.73 -1.52
N LEU A 164 -1.98 -1.89 -2.43
CA LEU A 164 -3.33 -1.31 -2.41
C LEU A 164 -3.71 -0.80 -3.81
N GLU A 165 -4.97 -0.39 -3.94
CA GLU A 165 -5.48 0.45 -5.03
C GLU A 165 -6.12 1.71 -4.43
N ALA A 166 -5.84 2.89 -4.99
CA ALA A 166 -6.41 4.15 -4.52
C ALA A 166 -7.12 4.89 -5.66
N THR A 167 -8.37 5.27 -5.43
CA THR A 167 -9.21 6.00 -6.39
C THR A 167 -9.70 7.30 -5.78
N HIS A 168 -9.60 8.40 -6.53
CA HIS A 168 -10.23 9.66 -6.18
C HIS A 168 -11.68 9.68 -6.67
N GLU A 169 -12.60 9.63 -5.71
CA GLU A 169 -14.03 9.76 -5.93
C GLU A 169 -14.41 11.24 -5.99
N ARG A 170 -15.33 11.60 -6.89
CA ARG A 170 -15.66 13.02 -7.16
C ARG A 170 -16.89 13.54 -6.42
N ARG A 171 -17.81 12.66 -6.00
CA ARG A 171 -19.12 13.06 -5.45
C ARG A 171 -19.57 12.10 -4.32
N PRO A 172 -19.36 12.47 -3.04
CA PRO A 172 -18.55 13.60 -2.57
C PRO A 172 -17.04 13.38 -2.85
N PRO A 173 -16.20 14.43 -2.87
CA PRO A 173 -14.75 14.26 -3.03
C PRO A 173 -14.09 13.51 -1.86
N HIS A 174 -13.58 12.31 -2.11
CA HIS A 174 -12.83 11.49 -1.14
C HIS A 174 -11.88 10.54 -1.87
N TYR A 175 -10.97 9.89 -1.14
CA TYR A 175 -10.20 8.77 -1.69
C TYR A 175 -10.80 7.47 -1.21
N HIS A 176 -11.19 6.61 -2.14
CA HIS A 176 -11.46 5.21 -1.87
C HIS A 176 -10.14 4.44 -1.95
N VAL A 177 -9.83 3.64 -0.94
CA VAL A 177 -8.60 2.84 -0.88
C VAL A 177 -8.94 1.40 -0.53
N ALA A 178 -8.57 0.47 -1.39
CA ALA A 178 -8.64 -0.96 -1.13
C ALA A 178 -7.24 -1.46 -0.77
N VAL A 179 -7.01 -1.78 0.49
CA VAL A 179 -5.74 -2.35 0.96
C VAL A 179 -5.74 -3.84 0.65
N PHE A 180 -4.63 -4.37 0.13
CA PHE A 180 -4.46 -5.80 -0.10
C PHE A 180 -3.78 -6.41 1.13
N PRO A 181 -4.51 -7.12 2.02
CA PRO A 181 -4.04 -7.41 3.37
C PRO A 181 -2.71 -8.15 3.44
N GLU A 182 -2.60 -9.31 2.79
CA GLU A 182 -1.35 -10.09 2.77
C GLU A 182 -0.20 -9.30 2.11
N PRO A 183 -0.34 -8.74 0.88
CA PRO A 183 0.71 -7.91 0.30
C PRO A 183 1.15 -6.74 1.18
N TYR A 184 0.21 -6.10 1.89
CA TYR A 184 0.52 -5.00 2.79
C TYR A 184 1.25 -5.46 4.06
N ALA A 185 0.83 -6.57 4.66
CA ALA A 185 1.49 -7.16 5.83
C ALA A 185 2.95 -7.52 5.50
N GLU A 186 3.18 -8.24 4.39
CA GLU A 186 4.53 -8.56 3.93
C GLU A 186 5.36 -7.31 3.61
N HIS A 187 4.73 -6.28 3.03
CA HIS A 187 5.40 -5.01 2.80
C HIS A 187 5.89 -4.41 4.11
N VAL A 188 5.05 -4.38 5.15
CA VAL A 188 5.44 -3.88 6.46
C VAL A 188 6.56 -4.73 7.06
N GLU A 189 6.46 -6.06 6.99
CA GLU A 189 7.49 -6.97 7.48
C GLU A 189 8.84 -6.74 6.78
N ARG A 190 8.85 -6.59 5.45
CA ARG A 190 10.09 -6.26 4.71
C ARG A 190 10.71 -4.95 5.18
N LEU A 191 9.90 -3.94 5.48
CA LEU A 191 10.39 -2.65 5.99
C LEU A 191 10.96 -2.73 7.40
N THR A 192 10.46 -3.66 8.24
CA THR A 192 10.94 -3.84 9.63
C THR A 192 12.16 -4.75 9.70
N THR A 193 12.20 -5.82 8.91
CA THR A 193 13.29 -6.83 8.95
C THR A 193 14.56 -6.37 8.23
N ARG A 194 14.44 -5.47 7.24
CA ARG A 194 15.63 -4.90 6.53
C ARG A 194 16.42 -3.88 7.36
N GLY A 195 15.94 -3.50 8.55
CA GLY A 195 16.62 -2.53 9.41
C GLY A 195 18.04 -2.92 9.82
N ASP A 196 18.34 -4.23 9.81
CA ASP A 196 19.58 -4.79 10.36
C ASP A 196 20.58 -5.28 9.28
N ARG A 197 20.27 -5.11 7.98
CA ARG A 197 21.16 -5.55 6.90
C ARG A 197 22.24 -4.50 6.59
N PRO A 198 23.48 -4.92 6.27
CA PRO A 198 24.51 -4.01 5.78
C PRO A 198 24.02 -3.26 4.53
N PHE A 199 24.19 -1.94 4.51
CA PHE A 199 23.75 -1.08 3.42
C PHE A 199 24.90 -0.30 2.81
N VAL A 200 24.75 0.05 1.54
CA VAL A 200 25.61 1.04 0.88
C VAL A 200 24.87 2.38 0.88
N PRO A 201 25.46 3.47 1.40
CA PRO A 201 24.84 4.79 1.34
C PRO A 201 24.83 5.30 -0.12
N ARG A 202 23.68 5.78 -0.58
CA ARG A 202 23.52 6.44 -1.89
C ARG A 202 22.85 7.79 -1.72
N ALA A 203 23.40 8.83 -2.33
CA ALA A 203 22.76 10.14 -2.34
C ALA A 203 21.48 10.13 -3.20
N TYR A 204 20.43 10.76 -2.69
CA TYR A 204 19.16 10.98 -3.35
C TYR A 204 18.75 12.44 -3.22
N THR A 205 18.52 13.11 -4.34
CA THR A 205 17.98 14.47 -4.35
C THR A 205 16.45 14.41 -4.34
N VAL A 206 15.85 14.96 -3.28
CA VAL A 206 14.39 15.04 -3.11
C VAL A 206 13.77 15.77 -4.29
N ARG A 207 12.75 15.14 -4.89
CA ARG A 207 12.00 15.68 -6.02
C ARG A 207 10.70 16.34 -5.55
N GLN A 208 10.12 17.16 -6.40
CA GLN A 208 8.78 17.70 -6.14
C GLN A 208 7.77 16.54 -6.00
N GLY A 209 6.94 16.58 -4.96
CA GLY A 209 5.98 15.50 -4.63
C GLY A 209 6.56 14.37 -3.78
N ASP A 210 7.87 14.37 -3.50
CA ASP A 210 8.42 13.34 -2.63
C ASP A 210 7.95 13.49 -1.19
N THR A 211 7.59 12.36 -0.59
CA THR A 211 7.41 12.22 0.86
C THR A 211 8.54 11.35 1.42
N LEU A 212 8.96 11.59 2.67
CA LEU A 212 9.99 10.76 3.31
C LEU A 212 9.57 9.28 3.33
N TRP A 213 8.27 9.04 3.50
CA TRP A 213 7.69 7.71 3.43
C TRP A 213 7.76 7.13 2.01
N GLY A 214 7.35 7.88 0.98
CA GLY A 214 7.39 7.43 -0.41
C GLY A 214 8.81 7.09 -0.86
N ILE A 215 9.80 7.94 -0.54
CA ILE A 215 11.21 7.64 -0.82
C ILE A 215 11.63 6.36 -0.11
N ALA A 216 11.45 6.29 1.22
CA ALA A 216 11.86 5.12 2.00
C ALA A 216 11.21 3.85 1.46
N SER A 217 9.90 3.90 1.18
CA SER A 217 9.11 2.79 0.67
C SER A 217 9.62 2.29 -0.68
N ARG A 218 9.91 3.18 -1.64
CA ARG A 218 10.51 2.81 -2.95
C ARG A 218 11.88 2.14 -2.83
N HIS A 219 12.61 2.44 -1.77
CA HIS A 219 13.92 1.83 -1.47
C HIS A 219 13.82 0.67 -0.47
N GLY A 220 12.61 0.23 -0.11
CA GLY A 220 12.38 -0.85 0.84
C GLY A 220 12.91 -0.56 2.24
N LEU A 221 12.88 0.71 2.65
CA LEU A 221 13.26 1.21 3.96
C LEU A 221 12.03 1.72 4.72
N SER A 222 12.07 1.66 6.05
CA SER A 222 11.11 2.41 6.84
C SER A 222 11.43 3.91 6.81
N ALA A 223 10.41 4.76 6.82
CA ALA A 223 10.60 6.21 6.95
C ALA A 223 11.39 6.56 8.22
N GLY A 224 11.22 5.79 9.30
CA GLY A 224 12.00 5.93 10.53
C GLY A 224 13.50 5.69 10.33
N MET A 225 13.87 4.66 9.55
CA MET A 225 15.27 4.40 9.19
C MET A 225 15.85 5.53 8.37
N LEU A 226 15.16 5.94 7.29
CA LEU A 226 15.63 7.03 6.43
C LEU A 226 15.77 8.34 7.23
N ARG A 227 14.85 8.61 8.16
CA ARG A 227 14.91 9.74 9.09
C ARG A 227 16.16 9.70 9.97
N ARG A 228 16.45 8.54 10.58
CA ARG A 228 17.61 8.36 11.49
C ARG A 228 18.93 8.54 10.75
N VAL A 229 19.09 7.90 9.59
CA VAL A 229 20.31 7.96 8.76
C VAL A 229 20.63 9.39 8.32
N ASN A 230 19.60 10.23 8.18
CA ASN A 230 19.74 11.64 7.79
C ASN A 230 19.59 12.63 8.95
N GLU A 231 19.60 12.14 10.20
CA GLU A 231 19.47 12.97 11.42
C GLU A 231 18.28 13.94 11.40
N LEU A 232 17.20 13.56 10.71
CA LEU A 232 16.06 14.43 10.51
C LEU A 232 15.19 14.50 11.78
N ARG A 233 14.98 15.72 12.27
CA ARG A 233 14.11 15.97 13.45
C ARG A 233 12.63 15.69 13.17
N SER A 234 12.20 15.70 11.90
CA SER A 234 10.82 15.45 11.49
C SER A 234 10.75 14.64 10.18
N SER A 235 9.54 14.32 9.71
CA SER A 235 9.31 13.69 8.40
C SER A 235 9.21 14.70 7.24
N ARG A 236 9.41 15.99 7.52
CA ARG A 236 9.36 17.05 6.52
C ARG A 236 10.67 17.08 5.72
N ILE A 237 10.53 17.07 4.40
CA ILE A 237 11.62 17.16 3.43
C ILE A 237 11.25 18.18 2.35
N TYR A 238 12.26 18.72 1.66
CA TYR A 238 12.09 19.78 0.66
C TYR A 238 12.69 19.39 -0.68
N PRO A 239 12.07 19.73 -1.82
CA PRO A 239 12.68 19.55 -3.13
C PRO A 239 14.08 20.16 -3.19
N GLY A 240 15.03 19.43 -3.77
CA GLY A 240 16.45 19.80 -3.82
C GLY A 240 17.27 19.35 -2.60
N GLN A 241 16.63 18.92 -1.50
CA GLN A 241 17.34 18.37 -0.34
C GLN A 241 18.06 17.07 -0.71
N SER A 242 19.34 16.95 -0.33
CA SER A 242 20.09 15.70 -0.48
C SER A 242 19.84 14.80 0.73
N LEU A 243 19.47 13.54 0.49
CA LEU A 243 19.31 12.50 1.49
C LEU A 243 20.28 11.35 1.22
N THR A 244 20.89 10.82 2.27
CA THR A 244 21.57 9.52 2.26
C THR A 244 20.52 8.42 2.36
N VAL A 245 20.35 7.65 1.29
CA VAL A 245 19.43 6.51 1.21
C VAL A 245 20.24 5.21 1.29
N PRO A 246 20.08 4.42 2.37
CA PRO A 246 20.58 3.06 2.45
C PRO A 246 20.07 2.20 1.29
N VAL A 247 20.96 1.55 0.56
CA VAL A 247 20.61 0.54 -0.44
C VAL A 247 21.04 -0.83 0.09
N ALA A 248 20.11 -1.78 0.16
CA ALA A 248 20.43 -3.16 0.52
C ALA A 248 21.45 -3.72 -0.49
N ARG A 249 22.49 -4.37 0.03
CA ARG A 249 23.38 -5.20 -0.81
C ARG A 249 22.69 -6.49 -1.23
#